data_AF-A0AAW2DB83-F1
#
_entry.id   AF-A0AAW2DB83-F1
#
_cell.length_a   1.000
_cell.length_b   1.000
_cell.length_c   1.000
_cell.angle_alpha   90.00
_cell.angle_beta   90.00
_cell.angle_gamma   90.00
#
_symmetry.space_group_name_H-M   'P 1'
#
loop_
_entity.id
_entity.type
_entity.pdbx_description
1 polymer ?
#
loop_
_entity_poly.entity_id
_entity_poly.type
_entity_poly.pdbx_seq_one_letter_code
_entity_poly.pdbx_strand_id
1 'polypeptide(L)'
;MSDNSSNSSNAPIINKELEKGDDANVLKPISTSSSVLSTKHLQQIPPETNEREIQIEDSSTKSKEQQEKSLQTELTENLEAFNKLLENISKSLDELETLINSTSSSSNATTESLADIKSLFNKSIDDVLLNDAWLSKFRKAAALLFDKTSILGKNKCDLLKNFNVDLDREVNRFRTAVEKEKKRAELFKNRSKCVEALDTNKTALQPCRDEMQMMASKHEEMKKNLREYEMIMIQKMPTFQRVYSQQSSIDTEISGLRVNEQLLQQENQEIDSLRREPSIYWSGLIAAFYN
;
A
#
# COMPACT_ATOMS: atom_id res chain seq x y z
N MET A 1 -66.89 -17.72 0.67
CA MET A 1 -66.04 -17.98 -0.50
C MET A 1 -64.59 -17.88 -0.04
N SER A 2 -63.92 -19.03 -0.06
CA SER A 2 -62.47 -19.26 -0.19
C SER A 2 -61.50 -18.75 0.90
N ASP A 3 -61.22 -19.66 1.84
CA ASP A 3 -59.91 -20.29 2.14
C ASP A 3 -58.59 -19.50 2.01
N ASN A 4 -57.83 -19.41 3.12
CA ASN A 4 -56.54 -20.11 3.34
C ASN A 4 -55.90 -19.65 4.67
N SER A 5 -55.79 -20.54 5.68
CA SER A 5 -54.60 -21.35 6.04
C SER A 5 -53.39 -20.51 6.50
N SER A 6 -53.03 -20.45 7.79
CA SER A 6 -52.43 -21.47 8.70
C SER A 6 -50.89 -21.56 8.62
N ASN A 7 -50.29 -21.76 9.81
CA ASN A 7 -48.89 -22.07 10.19
C ASN A 7 -47.97 -20.86 10.45
N SER A 8 -47.44 -20.61 11.66
CA SER A 8 -46.91 -21.43 12.77
C SER A 8 -45.61 -22.18 12.47
N SER A 9 -44.59 -21.84 13.27
CA SER A 9 -43.47 -22.65 13.76
C SER A 9 -42.18 -22.82 12.96
N ASN A 10 -41.11 -22.63 13.75
CA ASN A 10 -39.79 -23.27 13.74
C ASN A 10 -38.64 -22.58 12.99
N ALA A 11 -37.88 -21.83 13.79
CA ALA A 11 -36.45 -21.64 13.63
C ALA A 11 -35.70 -22.98 13.77
N PRO A 12 -34.61 -23.21 13.02
CA PRO A 12 -33.70 -24.30 13.32
C PRO A 12 -32.57 -23.82 14.24
N ILE A 13 -32.53 -24.40 15.43
CA ILE A 13 -31.35 -24.50 16.29
C ILE A 13 -30.46 -25.58 15.68
N ILE A 14 -29.20 -25.25 15.37
CA ILE A 14 -28.15 -26.26 15.17
C ILE A 14 -27.05 -25.96 16.19
N ASN A 15 -27.07 -26.74 17.26
CA ASN A 15 -25.89 -27.04 18.06
C ASN A 15 -25.03 -28.04 17.27
N LYS A 16 -23.73 -27.78 17.19
CA LYS A 16 -22.72 -28.83 17.10
C LYS A 16 -21.58 -28.50 18.05
N GLU A 17 -21.43 -29.40 19.02
CA GLU A 17 -20.35 -29.52 19.97
C GLU A 17 -19.06 -30.07 19.34
N LEU A 18 -17.94 -29.68 19.97
CA LEU A 18 -16.67 -30.38 20.18
C LEU A 18 -15.78 -30.82 19.00
N GLU A 19 -14.59 -30.23 18.94
CA GLU A 19 -13.28 -30.88 19.22
C GLU A 19 -12.22 -29.76 19.41
N LYS A 20 -11.80 -29.47 20.66
CA LYS A 20 -10.54 -29.90 21.31
C LYS A 20 -9.28 -29.74 20.45
N GLY A 21 -8.41 -28.82 20.88
CA GLY A 21 -7.04 -28.66 20.39
C GLY A 21 -6.34 -27.58 21.20
N ASP A 22 -5.57 -28.02 22.18
CA ASP A 22 -4.80 -27.26 23.15
C ASP A 22 -3.78 -26.30 22.50
N ASP A 23 -3.66 -25.08 23.06
CA ASP A 23 -2.40 -24.57 23.62
C ASP A 23 -2.55 -23.12 24.06
N ALA A 24 -2.90 -22.96 25.33
CA ALA A 24 -2.78 -21.70 26.05
C ALA A 24 -1.31 -21.48 26.42
N ASN A 25 -0.68 -20.44 25.86
CA ASN A 25 0.54 -19.86 26.41
C ASN A 25 0.35 -18.38 26.75
N VAL A 26 -0.07 -18.17 27.99
CA VAL A 26 0.41 -17.17 28.95
C VAL A 26 0.59 -15.73 28.43
N LEU A 27 -0.46 -14.92 28.54
CA LEU A 27 -0.34 -13.48 28.75
C LEU A 27 -0.36 -13.18 30.25
N LYS A 28 0.77 -12.73 30.80
CA LYS A 28 0.84 -12.15 32.15
C LYS A 28 0.25 -10.73 32.12
N PRO A 29 -0.57 -10.34 33.12
CA PRO A 29 -1.02 -8.96 33.27
C PRO A 29 0.06 -8.14 33.98
N ILE A 30 0.34 -6.94 33.49
CA ILE A 30 1.07 -5.92 34.25
C ILE A 30 0.03 -4.99 34.86
N SER A 31 0.06 -4.96 36.19
CA SER A 31 -0.79 -4.18 37.07
C SER A 31 -0.86 -2.71 36.72
N THR A 32 -2.08 -2.20 36.80
CA THR A 32 -2.41 -0.79 36.98
C THR A 32 -1.91 -0.29 38.33
N SER A 33 -1.27 0.88 38.33
CA SER A 33 -1.27 1.78 39.49
C SER A 33 -1.20 3.21 38.98
N SER A 34 -2.32 3.89 39.17
CA SER A 34 -2.54 5.32 39.07
C SER A 34 -1.76 6.04 40.18
N SER A 35 -1.11 7.17 39.87
CA SER A 35 -1.27 8.40 40.68
C SER A 35 -0.64 9.64 40.01
N VAL A 36 -1.52 10.58 39.65
CA VAL A 36 -1.49 12.04 39.91
C VAL A 36 -0.30 12.91 39.43
N LEU A 37 -0.67 13.78 38.47
CA LEU A 37 -0.27 15.17 38.19
C LEU A 37 1.05 15.74 38.75
N SER A 38 1.84 16.34 37.84
CA SER A 38 2.34 17.70 38.05
C SER A 38 2.57 18.42 36.71
N THR A 39 1.89 19.55 36.55
CA THR A 39 2.00 20.50 35.44
C THR A 39 3.23 21.40 35.61
N LYS A 40 3.98 21.63 34.51
CA LYS A 40 4.68 22.88 34.11
C LYS A 40 5.89 22.52 33.23
N HIS A 41 5.80 22.77 31.93
CA HIS A 41 6.50 23.88 31.25
C HIS A 41 6.19 23.81 29.75
N LEU A 42 5.41 24.77 29.28
CA LEU A 42 5.31 25.09 27.86
C LEU A 42 6.62 25.78 27.47
N GLN A 43 7.38 25.16 26.56
CA GLN A 43 8.38 25.89 25.79
C GLN A 43 8.01 25.75 24.32
N GLN A 44 7.63 26.89 23.74
CA GLN A 44 7.34 27.08 22.33
C GLN A 44 8.54 26.63 21.49
N ILE A 45 8.29 25.75 20.52
CA ILE A 45 9.18 25.56 19.36
C ILE A 45 8.51 26.32 18.21
N PRO A 46 9.20 27.27 17.54
CA PRO A 46 8.65 27.99 16.39
C PRO A 46 8.59 27.07 15.15
N PRO A 47 7.73 27.37 14.15
CA PRO A 47 7.67 26.57 12.94
C PRO A 47 8.81 27.00 12.00
N GLU A 48 9.85 26.18 11.88
CA GLU A 48 10.78 26.31 10.75
C GLU A 48 10.30 25.43 9.59
N THR A 49 9.68 26.09 8.62
CA THR A 49 9.67 25.65 7.22
C THR A 49 11.11 25.58 6.72
N ASN A 50 11.59 24.37 6.44
CA ASN A 50 12.61 24.12 5.44
C ASN A 50 12.51 22.65 5.00
N GLU A 51 11.76 22.43 3.93
CA GLU A 51 11.97 21.30 3.03
C GLU A 51 13.38 21.45 2.44
N ARG A 52 14.37 20.83 3.09
CA ARG A 52 15.59 20.43 2.42
C ARG A 52 15.51 18.93 2.24
N GLU A 53 15.10 18.55 1.03
CA GLU A 53 15.45 17.28 0.41
C GLU A 53 16.94 17.04 0.64
N ILE A 54 17.27 16.15 1.58
CA ILE A 54 18.62 15.61 1.67
C ILE A 54 18.72 14.59 0.55
N GLN A 55 19.11 15.04 -0.64
CA GLN A 55 19.72 14.17 -1.63
C GLN A 55 21.05 13.71 -1.04
N ILE A 56 21.02 12.58 -0.33
CA ILE A 56 22.22 11.79 -0.07
C ILE A 56 22.57 11.11 -1.40
N GLU A 57 23.12 11.89 -2.33
CA GLU A 57 23.79 11.31 -3.50
C GLU A 57 25.12 10.75 -2.99
N ASP A 58 25.08 9.47 -2.61
CA ASP A 58 26.24 8.72 -2.16
C ASP A 58 27.22 8.58 -3.33
N SER A 59 28.15 9.53 -3.44
CA SER A 59 29.23 9.61 -4.44
C SER A 59 30.04 8.30 -4.59
N SER A 60 29.97 7.39 -3.61
CA SER A 60 30.52 6.03 -3.65
C SER A 60 29.79 5.10 -4.64
N THR A 61 28.47 5.25 -4.78
CA THR A 61 27.65 4.42 -5.68
C THR A 61 27.84 4.79 -7.15
N LYS A 62 27.94 6.09 -7.46
CA LYS A 62 28.14 6.61 -8.83
C LYS A 62 29.46 6.14 -9.44
N SER A 63 30.53 6.10 -8.63
CA SER A 63 31.86 5.63 -9.05
C SER A 63 31.88 4.11 -9.32
N LYS A 64 31.21 3.31 -8.48
CA LYS A 64 31.06 1.86 -8.73
C LYS A 64 30.20 1.57 -9.96
N GLU A 65 29.13 2.33 -10.16
CA GLU A 65 28.20 2.14 -11.28
C GLU A 65 28.84 2.50 -12.64
N GLN A 66 29.68 3.54 -12.69
CA GLN A 66 30.48 3.88 -13.87
C GLN A 66 31.57 2.84 -14.16
N GLN A 67 32.22 2.31 -13.12
CA GLN A 67 33.25 1.30 -13.27
C GLN A 67 32.66 -0.05 -13.71
N GLU A 68 31.50 -0.44 -13.17
CA GLU A 68 30.75 -1.62 -13.63
C GLU A 68 30.23 -1.44 -15.06
N LYS A 69 29.70 -0.26 -15.43
CA LYS A 69 29.29 0.03 -16.83
C LYS A 69 30.46 -0.08 -17.80
N SER A 70 31.63 0.47 -17.46
CA SER A 70 32.83 0.39 -18.32
C SER A 70 33.29 -1.05 -18.52
N LEU A 71 33.28 -1.87 -17.46
CA LEU A 71 33.62 -3.29 -17.53
C LEU A 71 32.58 -4.08 -18.34
N GLN A 72 31.31 -3.68 -18.31
CA GLN A 72 30.24 -4.30 -19.09
C GLN A 72 30.35 -3.99 -20.57
N THR A 73 30.68 -2.75 -20.94
CA THR A 73 30.89 -2.34 -22.34
C THR A 73 32.09 -3.07 -22.94
N GLU A 74 33.23 -3.09 -22.24
CA GLU A 74 34.44 -3.80 -22.69
C GLU A 74 34.20 -5.32 -22.84
N LEU A 75 33.40 -5.92 -21.95
CA LEU A 75 33.00 -7.33 -22.04
C LEU A 75 32.16 -7.59 -23.30
N THR A 76 31.21 -6.71 -23.59
CA THR A 76 30.28 -6.89 -24.73
C THR A 76 31.03 -6.79 -26.05
N GLU A 77 31.95 -5.82 -26.18
CA GLU A 77 32.77 -5.65 -27.39
C GLU A 77 33.74 -6.82 -27.61
N ASN A 78 34.38 -7.32 -26.55
CA ASN A 78 35.26 -8.50 -26.64
C ASN A 78 34.49 -9.78 -27.00
N LEU A 79 33.28 -9.96 -26.46
CA LEU A 79 32.43 -11.11 -26.77
C LEU A 79 31.92 -11.05 -28.22
N GLU A 80 31.60 -9.86 -28.73
CA GLU A 80 31.17 -9.67 -30.12
C GLU A 80 32.31 -9.94 -31.11
N ALA A 81 33.51 -9.43 -30.82
CA ALA A 81 34.72 -9.75 -31.59
C ALA A 81 35.02 -11.26 -31.59
N PHE A 82 34.78 -11.93 -30.47
CA PHE A 82 34.96 -13.37 -30.35
C PHE A 82 33.90 -14.18 -31.13
N ASN A 83 32.62 -13.82 -31.04
CA ASN A 83 31.56 -14.41 -31.85
C ASN A 83 31.91 -14.33 -33.35
N LYS A 84 32.38 -13.16 -33.78
CA LYS A 84 32.80 -12.93 -35.17
C LYS A 84 34.01 -13.78 -35.56
N LEU A 85 34.96 -14.02 -34.65
CA LEU A 85 36.09 -14.91 -34.87
C LEU A 85 35.62 -16.37 -35.04
N LEU A 86 34.75 -16.86 -34.16
CA LEU A 86 34.19 -18.22 -34.24
C LEU A 86 33.45 -18.43 -35.57
N GLU A 87 32.60 -17.48 -35.95
CA GLU A 87 31.84 -17.53 -37.20
C GLU A 87 32.78 -17.57 -38.43
N ASN A 88 33.85 -16.77 -38.42
CA ASN A 88 34.83 -16.74 -39.50
C ASN A 88 35.67 -18.02 -39.58
N ILE A 89 35.99 -18.64 -38.44
CA ILE A 89 36.67 -19.94 -38.39
C ILE A 89 35.74 -21.01 -38.97
N SER A 90 34.47 -21.00 -38.56
CA SER A 90 33.47 -21.95 -39.06
C SER A 90 33.31 -21.87 -40.58
N LYS A 91 33.20 -20.66 -41.15
CA LYS A 91 33.16 -20.45 -42.61
C LYS A 91 34.40 -20.98 -43.33
N SER A 92 35.60 -20.76 -42.78
CA SER A 92 36.83 -21.31 -43.37
C SER A 92 36.91 -22.84 -43.27
N LEU A 93 36.25 -23.46 -42.28
CA LEU A 93 36.12 -24.91 -42.20
C LEU A 93 35.09 -25.45 -43.22
N ASP A 94 34.02 -24.71 -43.50
CA ASP A 94 33.07 -25.03 -44.59
C ASP A 94 33.78 -25.02 -45.96
N GLU A 95 34.60 -24.01 -46.22
CA GLU A 95 35.40 -23.89 -47.45
C GLU A 95 36.39 -25.06 -47.59
N LEU A 96 37.01 -25.48 -46.48
CA LEU A 96 37.91 -26.64 -46.49
C LEU A 96 37.17 -27.96 -46.75
N GLU A 97 36.01 -28.15 -46.14
CA GLU A 97 35.19 -29.34 -46.34
C GLU A 97 34.72 -29.46 -47.80
N THR A 98 34.28 -28.35 -48.40
CA THR A 98 33.90 -28.31 -49.82
C THR A 98 35.08 -28.60 -50.75
N LEU A 99 36.28 -28.10 -50.43
CA LEU A 99 37.51 -28.41 -51.17
C LEU A 99 37.87 -29.90 -51.06
N ILE A 100 37.85 -30.47 -49.85
CA ILE A 100 38.16 -31.89 -49.61
C ILE A 100 37.18 -32.79 -50.38
N ASN A 101 35.88 -32.49 -50.31
CA ASN A 101 34.84 -33.24 -51.01
C ASN A 101 35.01 -33.16 -52.54
N SER A 102 35.49 -32.02 -53.05
CA SER A 102 35.75 -31.80 -54.49
C SER A 102 37.02 -32.49 -55.00
N THR A 103 37.95 -32.88 -54.12
CA THR A 103 39.29 -33.37 -54.51
C THR A 103 39.52 -34.85 -54.20
N SER A 104 38.45 -35.64 -54.06
CA SER A 104 38.48 -37.02 -53.51
C SER A 104 39.63 -37.91 -53.99
N SER A 105 40.69 -37.98 -53.18
CA SER A 105 41.51 -39.16 -52.96
C SER A 105 41.91 -39.23 -51.49
N SER A 106 41.21 -40.11 -50.78
CA SER A 106 41.69 -40.93 -49.67
C SER A 106 42.79 -40.34 -48.78
N SER A 107 42.41 -39.90 -47.58
CA SER A 107 43.16 -40.28 -46.38
C SER A 107 42.29 -40.22 -45.13
N ASN A 108 42.09 -41.39 -44.53
CA ASN A 108 41.66 -41.53 -43.14
C ASN A 108 42.87 -41.26 -42.24
N ALA A 109 43.01 -40.04 -41.70
CA ALA A 109 43.92 -39.79 -40.58
C ALA A 109 43.62 -38.47 -39.86
N THR A 110 42.91 -38.54 -38.73
CA THR A 110 43.34 -38.08 -37.38
C THR A 110 42.17 -38.25 -36.40
N THR A 111 42.47 -38.38 -35.11
CA THR A 111 41.57 -38.90 -34.06
C THR A 111 40.38 -37.99 -33.68
N GLU A 112 40.24 -36.81 -34.29
CA GLU A 112 39.05 -35.95 -34.24
C GLU A 112 38.72 -35.53 -35.68
N SER A 113 37.50 -35.81 -36.13
CA SER A 113 37.11 -35.51 -37.51
C SER A 113 36.95 -34.00 -37.72
N LEU A 114 37.12 -33.53 -38.96
CA LEU A 114 36.85 -32.12 -39.31
C LEU A 114 35.43 -31.70 -38.89
N ALA A 115 34.47 -32.62 -38.97
CA ALA A 115 33.10 -32.43 -38.52
C ALA A 115 33.01 -32.19 -36.99
N ASP A 116 33.81 -32.90 -36.18
CA ASP A 116 33.85 -32.71 -34.72
C ASP A 116 34.40 -31.32 -34.36
N ILE A 117 35.49 -30.89 -35.01
CA ILE A 117 36.08 -29.56 -34.84
C ILE A 117 35.06 -28.49 -35.22
N LYS A 118 34.45 -28.60 -36.41
CA LYS A 118 33.42 -27.67 -36.89
C LYS A 118 32.23 -27.57 -35.93
N SER A 119 31.78 -28.70 -35.39
CA SER A 119 30.66 -28.74 -34.44
C SER A 119 30.92 -27.92 -33.16
N LEU A 120 32.18 -27.81 -32.72
CA LEU A 120 32.56 -27.02 -31.55
C LEU A 120 32.52 -25.52 -31.81
N PHE A 121 32.99 -25.08 -32.99
CA PHE A 121 32.98 -23.67 -33.38
C PHE A 121 31.57 -23.15 -33.76
N ASN A 122 30.63 -24.06 -34.02
CA ASN A 122 29.22 -23.74 -34.27
C ASN A 122 28.33 -23.72 -33.01
N LYS A 123 28.86 -24.11 -31.84
CA LYS A 123 28.12 -24.02 -30.58
C LYS A 123 28.08 -22.59 -30.06
N SER A 124 27.06 -22.28 -29.27
CA SER A 124 26.99 -21.00 -28.58
C SER A 124 28.17 -20.87 -27.61
N ILE A 125 28.65 -19.64 -27.40
CA ILE A 125 29.73 -19.35 -26.45
C ILE A 125 29.35 -19.85 -25.06
N ASP A 126 28.11 -19.64 -24.64
CA ASP A 126 27.61 -20.00 -23.32
C ASP A 126 27.71 -21.52 -23.11
N ASP A 127 27.30 -22.31 -24.09
CA ASP A 127 27.39 -23.78 -24.04
C ASP A 127 28.83 -24.29 -23.97
N VAL A 128 29.77 -23.58 -24.59
CA VAL A 128 31.19 -23.96 -24.65
C VAL A 128 31.94 -23.51 -23.40
N LEU A 129 31.77 -22.27 -22.95
CA LEU A 129 32.55 -21.68 -21.85
C LEU A 129 32.03 -22.06 -20.47
N LEU A 130 30.73 -22.30 -20.31
CA LEU A 130 30.14 -22.68 -19.03
C LEU A 130 30.20 -24.19 -18.76
N ASN A 131 30.60 -25.00 -19.75
CA ASN A 131 30.71 -26.44 -19.62
C ASN A 131 32.18 -26.88 -19.75
N ASP A 132 32.76 -27.40 -18.66
CA ASP A 132 34.17 -27.81 -18.62
C ASP A 132 34.53 -28.87 -19.68
N ALA A 133 33.61 -29.78 -20.00
CA ALA A 133 33.84 -30.83 -20.99
C ALA A 133 33.88 -30.25 -22.41
N TRP A 134 32.99 -29.31 -22.73
CA TRP A 134 33.00 -28.62 -24.03
C TRP A 134 34.18 -27.66 -24.16
N LEU A 135 34.52 -26.93 -23.09
CA LEU A 135 35.69 -26.07 -23.04
C LEU A 135 36.99 -26.84 -23.31
N SER A 136 37.14 -28.03 -22.71
CA SER A 136 38.31 -28.89 -22.93
C SER A 136 38.41 -29.35 -24.39
N LYS A 137 37.30 -29.77 -24.99
CA LYS A 137 37.23 -30.15 -26.42
C LYS A 137 37.52 -28.97 -27.33
N PHE A 138 36.98 -27.80 -27.02
CA PHE A 138 37.25 -26.57 -27.76
C PHE A 138 38.74 -26.21 -27.72
N ARG A 139 39.43 -26.33 -26.58
CA ARG A 139 40.88 -26.07 -26.50
C ARG A 139 41.68 -27.00 -27.40
N LYS A 140 41.34 -28.28 -27.43
CA LYS A 140 41.99 -29.27 -28.30
C LYS A 140 41.77 -28.94 -29.77
N ALA A 141 40.52 -28.67 -30.15
CA ALA A 141 40.17 -28.28 -31.51
C ALA A 141 40.88 -26.98 -31.94
N ALA A 142 40.92 -25.96 -31.07
CA ALA A 142 41.64 -24.71 -31.34
C ALA A 142 43.16 -24.92 -31.51
N ALA A 143 43.77 -25.78 -30.68
CA ALA A 143 45.19 -26.10 -30.77
C ALA A 143 45.56 -26.77 -32.10
N LEU A 144 44.68 -27.59 -32.68
CA LEU A 144 44.88 -28.21 -33.99
C LEU A 144 44.90 -27.19 -35.14
N LEU A 145 44.31 -26.00 -34.94
CA LEU A 145 44.17 -24.94 -35.94
C LEU A 145 45.26 -23.85 -35.86
N PHE A 146 46.04 -23.83 -34.79
CA PHE A 146 47.05 -22.80 -34.51
C PHE A 146 48.06 -22.55 -35.62
N ASP A 147 48.49 -23.59 -36.33
CA ASP A 147 49.52 -23.49 -37.38
C ASP A 147 48.97 -23.80 -38.77
N LYS A 148 47.64 -23.81 -38.93
CA LYS A 148 46.95 -24.09 -40.19
C LYS A 148 46.74 -22.82 -41.01
N THR A 149 47.81 -22.08 -41.23
CA THR A 149 47.78 -20.78 -41.93
C THR A 149 47.35 -20.88 -43.39
N SER A 150 47.53 -22.04 -44.04
CA SER A 150 47.02 -22.33 -45.37
C SER A 150 45.49 -22.42 -45.45
N ILE A 151 44.82 -22.65 -44.32
CA ILE A 151 43.36 -22.81 -44.21
C ILE A 151 42.73 -21.54 -43.65
N LEU A 152 43.26 -21.04 -42.53
CA LEU A 152 42.67 -19.93 -41.78
C LEU A 152 43.27 -18.56 -42.15
N GLY A 153 44.47 -18.54 -42.75
CA GLY A 153 45.27 -17.34 -42.87
C GLY A 153 45.96 -16.97 -41.56
N LYS A 154 47.15 -16.36 -41.66
CA LYS A 154 48.02 -16.04 -40.51
C LYS A 154 47.31 -15.21 -39.43
N ASN A 155 46.60 -14.15 -39.82
CA ASN A 155 45.92 -13.26 -38.88
C ASN A 155 44.90 -14.00 -38.00
N LYS A 156 44.13 -14.94 -38.57
CA LYS A 156 43.12 -15.70 -37.80
C LYS A 156 43.77 -16.72 -36.87
N CYS A 157 44.85 -17.39 -37.31
CA CYS A 157 45.66 -18.27 -36.46
C CYS A 157 46.23 -17.52 -35.25
N ASP A 158 46.78 -16.31 -35.46
CA ASP A 158 47.35 -15.49 -34.39
C ASP A 158 46.27 -14.99 -33.41
N LEU A 159 45.10 -14.57 -33.92
CA LEU A 159 43.92 -14.22 -33.11
C LEU A 159 43.44 -15.41 -32.25
N LEU A 160 43.33 -16.59 -32.83
CA LEU A 160 42.91 -17.80 -32.12
C LEU A 160 43.92 -18.22 -31.04
N LYS A 161 45.22 -18.06 -31.30
CA LYS A 161 46.28 -18.30 -30.30
C LYS A 161 46.15 -17.33 -29.12
N ASN A 162 46.07 -16.03 -29.39
CA ASN A 162 45.93 -15.01 -28.36
C ASN A 162 44.67 -15.23 -27.52
N PHE A 163 43.56 -15.57 -28.17
CA PHE A 163 42.32 -15.90 -27.47
C PHE A 163 42.46 -17.13 -26.57
N ASN A 164 43.09 -18.21 -27.04
CA ASN A 164 43.25 -19.42 -26.23
C ASN A 164 44.18 -19.19 -25.02
N VAL A 165 45.15 -18.28 -25.13
CA VAL A 165 45.98 -17.84 -23.99
C VAL A 165 45.13 -17.11 -22.95
N ASP A 166 44.21 -16.25 -23.39
CA ASP A 166 43.34 -15.47 -22.52
C ASP A 166 42.04 -16.19 -22.09
N LEU A 167 41.80 -17.38 -22.60
CA LEU A 167 40.55 -18.12 -22.43
C LEU A 167 40.20 -18.41 -20.97
N ASP A 168 41.19 -18.72 -20.14
CA ASP A 168 40.98 -18.96 -18.70
C ASP A 168 40.50 -17.68 -17.98
N ARG A 169 41.05 -16.52 -18.36
CA ARG A 169 40.62 -15.23 -17.81
C ARG A 169 39.17 -14.94 -18.22
N GLU A 170 38.83 -15.20 -19.48
CA GLU A 170 37.51 -14.91 -20.02
C GLU A 170 36.44 -15.86 -19.48
N VAL A 171 36.74 -17.16 -19.36
CA VAL A 171 35.85 -18.16 -18.73
C VAL A 171 35.52 -17.77 -17.29
N ASN A 172 36.52 -17.35 -16.51
CA ASN A 172 36.30 -16.92 -15.12
C ASN A 172 35.47 -15.63 -15.04
N ARG A 173 35.73 -14.65 -15.92
CA ARG A 173 34.91 -13.44 -16.05
C ARG A 173 33.46 -13.78 -16.39
N PHE A 174 33.26 -14.67 -17.36
CA PHE A 174 31.94 -15.07 -17.83
C PHE A 174 31.15 -15.81 -16.76
N ARG A 175 31.75 -16.79 -16.06
CA ARG A 175 31.13 -17.47 -14.92
C ARG A 175 30.73 -16.50 -13.81
N THR A 176 31.60 -15.54 -13.51
CA THR A 176 31.31 -14.50 -12.50
C THR A 176 30.13 -13.63 -12.93
N ALA A 177 30.07 -13.24 -14.20
CA ALA A 177 28.96 -12.45 -14.73
C ALA A 177 27.62 -13.21 -14.66
N VAL A 178 27.62 -14.50 -15.03
CA VAL A 178 26.43 -15.36 -14.97
C VAL A 178 25.91 -15.51 -13.53
N GLU A 179 26.80 -15.77 -12.57
CA GLU A 179 26.39 -15.87 -11.15
C GLU A 179 25.89 -14.53 -10.60
N LYS A 180 26.52 -13.41 -10.99
CA LYS A 180 26.02 -12.07 -10.63
C LYS A 180 24.62 -11.82 -11.19
N GLU A 181 24.38 -12.17 -12.45
CA GLU A 181 23.07 -11.97 -13.08
C GLU A 181 22.00 -12.87 -12.47
N LYS A 182 22.33 -14.13 -12.16
CA LYS A 182 21.44 -15.04 -11.42
C LYS A 182 21.04 -14.45 -10.06
N LYS A 183 22.01 -13.94 -9.31
CA LYS A 183 21.76 -13.26 -8.03
C LYS A 183 20.90 -12.00 -8.19
N ARG A 184 21.16 -11.21 -9.24
CA ARG A 184 20.37 -10.02 -9.57
C ARG A 184 18.91 -10.38 -9.88
N ALA A 185 18.68 -11.40 -10.70
CA ALA A 185 17.35 -11.86 -11.06
C ALA A 185 16.56 -12.35 -9.84
N GLU A 186 17.20 -13.07 -8.92
CA GLU A 186 16.58 -13.51 -7.67
C GLU A 186 16.22 -12.33 -6.75
N LEU A 187 17.13 -11.37 -6.59
CA LEU A 187 16.87 -10.14 -5.83
C LEU A 187 15.72 -9.33 -6.45
N PHE A 188 15.68 -9.23 -7.77
CA PHE A 188 14.60 -8.54 -8.49
C PHE A 188 13.24 -9.21 -8.25
N LYS A 189 13.19 -10.55 -8.33
CA LYS A 189 11.99 -11.33 -8.03
C LYS A 189 11.52 -11.13 -6.58
N ASN A 190 12.44 -11.12 -5.62
CA ASN A 190 12.11 -10.87 -4.21
C ASN A 190 11.61 -9.45 -3.97
N ARG A 191 12.23 -8.45 -4.62
CA ARG A 191 11.75 -7.06 -4.58
C ARG A 191 10.34 -6.93 -5.13
N SER A 192 10.03 -7.55 -6.27
CA SER A 192 8.68 -7.53 -6.86
C SER A 192 7.62 -8.00 -5.85
N LYS A 193 7.87 -9.15 -5.20
CA LYS A 193 6.97 -9.68 -4.17
C LYS A 193 6.78 -8.72 -2.99
N CYS A 194 7.85 -8.05 -2.56
CA CYS A 194 7.76 -7.08 -1.45
C CYS A 194 6.95 -5.84 -1.86
N VAL A 195 7.11 -5.36 -3.09
CA VAL A 195 6.35 -4.22 -3.63
C VAL A 195 4.87 -4.59 -3.74
N GLU A 196 4.55 -5.76 -4.31
CA GLU A 196 3.17 -6.26 -4.41
C GLU A 196 2.50 -6.38 -3.03
N ALA A 197 3.24 -6.90 -2.03
CA ALA A 197 2.75 -6.98 -0.65
C ALA A 197 2.53 -5.59 -0.02
N LEU A 198 3.44 -4.64 -0.28
CA LEU A 198 3.31 -3.26 0.20
C LEU A 198 2.08 -2.58 -0.39
N ASP A 199 1.85 -2.71 -1.70
CA ASP A 199 0.69 -2.11 -2.36
C ASP A 199 -0.62 -2.73 -1.89
N THR A 200 -0.63 -4.05 -1.67
CA THR A 200 -1.77 -4.76 -1.07
C THR A 200 -2.08 -4.23 0.33
N ASN A 201 -1.06 -4.12 1.20
CA ASN A 201 -1.23 -3.62 2.56
C ASN A 201 -1.66 -2.15 2.57
N LYS A 202 -1.10 -1.31 1.70
CA LYS A 202 -1.49 0.09 1.58
C LYS A 202 -2.95 0.22 1.19
N THR A 203 -3.42 -0.59 0.25
CA THR A 203 -4.81 -0.63 -0.18
C THR A 203 -5.73 -1.11 0.95
N ALA A 204 -5.32 -2.15 1.69
CA ALA A 204 -6.08 -2.69 2.81
C ALA A 204 -6.19 -1.70 3.99
N LEU A 205 -5.17 -0.87 4.22
CA LEU A 205 -5.16 0.14 5.29
C LEU A 205 -5.85 1.44 4.92
N GLN A 206 -6.10 1.69 3.62
CA GLN A 206 -6.70 2.93 3.15
C GLN A 206 -8.09 3.21 3.78
N PRO A 207 -9.02 2.25 3.88
CA PRO A 207 -10.32 2.50 4.52
C PRO A 207 -10.20 2.91 5.99
N CYS A 208 -9.29 2.28 6.73
CA CYS A 208 -9.03 2.62 8.14
C CYS A 208 -8.49 4.06 8.26
N ARG A 209 -7.56 4.43 7.37
CA ARG A 209 -7.04 5.80 7.30
C ARG A 209 -8.15 6.82 7.00
N ASP A 210 -9.03 6.51 6.06
CA ASP A 210 -10.14 7.38 5.68
C ASP A 210 -11.16 7.53 6.82
N GLU A 211 -11.45 6.44 7.54
CA GLU A 211 -12.31 6.45 8.73
C GLU A 211 -11.72 7.30 9.85
N MET A 212 -10.43 7.15 10.13
CA MET A 212 -9.72 7.98 11.12
C MET A 212 -9.78 9.47 10.75
N GLN A 213 -9.61 9.79 9.47
CA GLN A 213 -9.71 11.18 8.99
C GLN A 213 -11.12 11.75 9.16
N MET A 214 -12.15 10.94 8.88
CA MET A 214 -13.55 11.31 9.10
C MET A 214 -13.83 11.58 10.59
N MET A 215 -13.38 10.68 11.47
CA MET A 215 -13.54 10.84 12.92
C MET A 215 -12.84 12.09 13.45
N ALA A 216 -11.61 12.36 12.98
CA ALA A 216 -10.87 13.56 13.35
C ALA A 216 -11.62 14.84 12.94
N SER A 217 -12.22 14.83 11.75
CA SER A 217 -12.98 15.97 11.23
C SER A 217 -14.26 16.20 12.05
N LYS A 218 -14.99 15.12 12.37
CA LYS A 218 -16.19 15.17 13.22
C LYS A 218 -15.87 15.65 14.64
N HIS A 219 -14.73 15.25 15.19
CA HIS A 219 -14.27 15.71 16.49
C HIS A 219 -14.05 17.23 16.51
N GLU A 220 -13.37 17.78 15.50
CA GLU A 220 -13.17 19.24 15.41
C GLU A 220 -14.49 20.00 15.21
N GLU A 221 -15.44 19.44 14.46
CA GLU A 221 -16.79 20.02 14.33
C GLU A 221 -17.52 20.04 15.68
N MET A 222 -17.55 18.92 16.41
CA MET A 222 -18.16 18.85 17.75
C MET A 222 -17.52 19.86 18.71
N LYS A 223 -16.20 20.01 18.66
CA LYS A 223 -15.47 20.98 19.47
C LYS A 223 -15.85 22.43 19.14
N LYS A 224 -16.08 22.74 17.87
CA LYS A 224 -16.61 24.03 17.45
C LYS A 224 -18.01 24.26 18.00
N ASN A 225 -18.91 23.30 17.82
CA ASN A 225 -20.29 23.38 18.32
C ASN A 225 -20.34 23.56 19.84
N LEU A 226 -19.49 22.86 20.58
CA LEU A 226 -19.40 23.00 22.04
C LEU A 226 -19.06 24.45 22.44
N ARG A 227 -18.07 25.06 21.79
CA ARG A 227 -17.71 26.47 22.04
C ARG A 227 -18.85 27.44 21.73
N GLU A 228 -19.61 27.16 20.68
CA GLU A 228 -20.80 27.96 20.33
C GLU A 228 -21.86 27.86 21.44
N TYR A 229 -22.14 26.66 21.95
CA TYR A 229 -23.06 26.48 23.07
C TYR A 229 -22.58 27.15 24.35
N GLU A 230 -21.29 27.04 24.67
CA GLU A 230 -20.69 27.75 25.82
C GLU A 230 -20.89 29.27 25.70
N MET A 231 -20.69 29.84 24.51
CA MET A 231 -20.92 31.26 24.27
C MET A 231 -22.39 31.65 24.46
N ILE A 232 -23.32 30.85 23.94
CA ILE A 232 -24.77 31.06 24.14
C ILE A 232 -25.11 31.01 25.63
N MET A 233 -24.57 30.04 26.36
CA MET A 233 -24.78 29.91 27.79
C MET A 233 -24.29 31.15 28.54
N ILE A 234 -23.07 31.62 28.27
CA ILE A 234 -22.51 32.84 28.86
C ILE A 234 -23.42 34.05 28.58
N GLN A 235 -23.97 34.16 27.37
CA GLN A 235 -24.88 35.26 27.00
C GLN A 235 -26.24 35.19 27.71
N LYS A 236 -26.80 33.98 27.90
CA LYS A 236 -28.16 33.79 28.46
C LYS A 236 -28.17 33.68 29.98
N MET A 237 -27.07 33.27 30.61
CA MET A 237 -26.97 33.03 32.05
C MET A 237 -27.37 34.26 32.90
N PRO A 238 -26.96 35.49 32.57
CA PRO A 238 -27.36 36.67 33.35
C PRO A 238 -28.87 36.90 33.35
N THR A 239 -29.52 36.67 32.21
CA THR A 239 -30.99 36.80 32.09
C THR A 239 -31.68 35.73 32.91
N PHE A 240 -31.22 34.48 32.83
CA PHE A 240 -31.75 33.39 33.64
C PHE A 240 -31.62 33.67 35.13
N GLN A 241 -30.43 34.10 35.57
CA GLN A 241 -30.18 34.44 36.98
C GLN A 241 -31.07 35.59 37.47
N ARG A 242 -31.32 36.60 36.62
CA ARG A 242 -32.23 37.70 36.94
C ARG A 242 -33.67 37.23 37.11
N VAL A 243 -34.18 36.42 36.19
CA VAL A 243 -35.54 35.88 36.28
C VAL A 243 -35.66 35.01 37.53
N TYR A 244 -34.67 34.14 37.77
CA TYR A 244 -34.65 33.26 38.93
C TYR A 244 -34.61 34.02 40.25
N SER A 245 -33.87 35.13 40.34
CA SER A 245 -33.87 35.96 41.55
C SER A 245 -35.18 36.73 41.76
N GLN A 246 -35.95 36.95 40.70
CA GLN A 246 -37.28 37.58 40.74
C GLN A 246 -38.42 36.58 40.90
N GLN A 247 -38.12 35.27 40.95
CA GLN A 247 -39.11 34.19 40.92
C GLN A 247 -40.20 34.37 41.99
N SER A 248 -39.83 34.66 43.23
CA SER A 248 -40.81 34.84 44.32
C SER A 248 -41.73 36.04 44.10
N SER A 249 -41.23 37.12 43.50
CA SER A 249 -42.02 38.30 43.16
C SER A 249 -43.02 37.96 42.05
N ILE A 250 -42.55 37.28 41.00
CA ILE A 250 -43.38 36.85 39.88
C ILE A 250 -44.46 35.88 40.35
N ASP A 251 -44.12 34.91 41.21
CA ASP A 251 -45.09 33.96 41.77
C ASP A 251 -46.16 34.65 42.62
N THR A 252 -45.78 35.72 43.33
CA THR A 252 -46.70 36.55 44.11
C THR A 252 -47.66 37.31 43.18
N GLU A 253 -47.14 37.93 42.12
CA GLU A 253 -47.96 38.63 41.11
C GLU A 253 -48.94 37.68 40.42
N ILE A 254 -48.49 36.50 40.00
CA ILE A 254 -49.35 35.46 39.38
C ILE A 254 -50.46 35.03 40.35
N SER A 255 -50.13 34.84 41.62
CA SER A 255 -51.11 34.47 42.64
C SER A 255 -52.15 35.57 42.84
N GLY A 256 -51.72 36.84 42.88
CA GLY A 256 -52.62 38.00 42.95
C GLY A 256 -53.56 38.11 41.74
N LEU A 257 -53.03 37.91 40.53
CA LEU A 257 -53.84 37.88 39.31
C LEU A 257 -54.91 36.79 39.35
N ARG A 258 -54.58 35.60 39.86
CA ARG A 258 -55.54 34.50 40.01
C ARG A 258 -56.67 34.85 40.98
N VAL A 259 -56.37 35.53 42.09
CA VAL A 259 -57.39 36.01 43.03
C VAL A 259 -58.32 37.02 42.36
N ASN A 260 -57.76 37.98 41.61
CA ASN A 260 -58.57 38.97 40.89
C ASN A 260 -59.45 38.32 39.82
N GLU A 261 -58.94 37.31 39.11
CA GLU A 261 -59.72 36.55 38.14
C GLU A 261 -60.91 35.84 38.79
N GLN A 262 -60.72 35.25 39.98
CA GLN A 262 -61.82 34.63 40.73
C GLN A 262 -62.87 35.66 41.18
N LEU A 263 -62.44 36.83 41.66
CA LEU A 263 -63.36 37.90 42.05
C LEU A 263 -64.18 38.40 40.85
N LEU A 264 -63.54 38.64 39.72
CA LEU A 264 -64.23 39.02 38.47
C LEU A 264 -65.23 37.97 38.01
N GLN A 265 -64.91 36.68 38.16
CA GLN A 265 -65.87 35.61 37.85
C GLN A 265 -67.07 35.64 38.81
N GLN A 266 -66.84 35.89 40.10
CA GLN A 266 -67.91 35.99 41.09
C GLN A 266 -68.81 37.21 40.85
N GLU A 267 -68.24 38.38 40.60
CA GLU A 267 -69.01 39.60 40.28
C GLU A 267 -69.85 39.42 39.01
N ASN A 268 -69.28 38.78 37.97
CA ASN A 268 -70.04 38.48 36.75
C ASN A 268 -71.21 37.52 37.02
N GLN A 269 -71.02 36.51 37.87
CA GLN A 269 -72.12 35.62 38.29
C GLN A 269 -73.21 36.38 39.05
N GLU A 270 -72.83 37.33 39.91
CA GLU A 270 -73.76 38.19 40.65
C GLU A 270 -74.54 39.11 39.71
N ILE A 271 -73.87 39.79 38.77
CA ILE A 271 -74.51 40.63 37.75
C ILE A 271 -75.51 39.81 36.93
N ASP A 272 -75.11 38.61 36.50
CA ASP A 272 -76.01 37.71 35.76
C ASP A 272 -77.19 37.24 36.61
N SER A 273 -77.01 37.06 37.93
CA SER A 273 -78.11 36.72 38.84
C SER A 273 -79.10 37.88 38.98
N LEU A 274 -78.62 39.11 39.16
CA LEU A 274 -79.44 40.32 39.27
C LEU A 274 -80.18 40.64 37.96
N ARG A 275 -79.57 40.37 36.80
CA ARG A 275 -80.24 40.50 35.49
C ARG A 275 -81.37 39.49 35.30
N ARG A 276 -81.31 38.34 35.98
CA ARG A 276 -82.37 37.31 35.95
C ARG A 276 -83.42 37.52 37.03
N GLU A 277 -83.22 38.44 37.96
CA GLU A 277 -84.21 38.79 38.96
C GLU A 277 -85.46 39.34 38.26
N PRO A 278 -86.67 38.84 38.56
CA PRO A 278 -87.88 39.34 37.94
C PRO A 278 -88.00 40.83 38.26
N SER A 279 -87.92 41.68 37.24
CA SER A 279 -88.23 43.10 37.35
C SER A 279 -89.56 43.23 38.10
N ILE A 280 -89.55 43.86 39.28
CA ILE A 280 -90.77 44.35 39.92
C ILE A 280 -91.29 45.44 38.99
N TYR A 281 -91.98 45.03 37.94
CA TYR A 281 -92.61 45.95 37.03
C TYR A 281 -93.56 46.81 37.85
N TRP A 282 -93.57 48.11 37.54
CA TRP A 282 -94.49 49.10 38.10
C TRP A 282 -95.97 48.64 38.05
N SER A 283 -96.30 47.64 37.24
CA SER A 283 -97.60 46.96 37.23
C SER A 283 -98.03 46.38 38.59
N GLY A 284 -97.10 45.91 39.43
CA GLY A 284 -97.42 45.45 40.79
C GLY A 284 -97.75 46.58 41.76
N LEU A 285 -97.10 47.74 41.59
CA LEU A 285 -97.36 48.96 42.38
C LEU A 285 -98.67 49.63 41.95
N ILE A 286 -98.99 49.64 40.66
CA ILE A 286 -100.25 50.19 40.14
C ILE A 286 -101.45 49.37 40.63
N ALA A 287 -101.33 48.04 40.74
CA ALA A 287 -102.41 47.19 41.26
C ALA A 287 -102.77 47.49 42.74
N ALA A 288 -101.83 48.02 43.53
CA ALA A 288 -102.06 48.41 44.92
C ALA A 288 -102.79 49.77 45.09
N PHE A 289 -102.90 50.56 44.02
CA PHE A 289 -103.65 51.83 44.03
C PHE A 289 -105.08 51.71 43.48
N TYR A 290 -105.46 50.55 42.92
CA TYR A 290 -106.75 50.33 42.25
C TYR A 290 -107.58 49.16 42.81
N ASN A 291 -107.29 48.69 44.03
CA ASN A 291 -108.17 47.79 44.79
C ASN A 291 -108.55 48.40 46.14
#